data_AF-M1YK73-F1
#
_entry.id   AF-M1YK73-F1
#
_cell.length_a   1.000
_cell.length_b   1.000
_cell.length_c   1.000
_cell.angle_alpha   90.00
_cell.angle_beta   90.00
_cell.angle_gamma   90.00
#
_symmetry.space_group_name_H-M   'P 1'
#
loop_
_entity.id
_entity.type
_entity.pdbx_description
1 polymer ?
#
loop_
_entity_poly.entity_id
_entity_poly.type
_entity_poly.pdbx_seq_one_letter_code
_entity_poly.pdbx_strand_id
1 'polypeptide(L)'
;MDGGMKSHFGMNILIVDDIPSNIDILRGMLEKEDYVIFATSAGNRVPEILSRSLPDLILLDAHLEGTDSFELSRQLKSNPVTADIPIIFLLGQTSIEEIDNCYLSGGADYITKPFRQDEVLARAQNQLRIQQLQREKKLLIKEMSQKLGAKRTPGVLDRDLLLELYRWEGIRYQRIQVPFTLMMGHIDEWQEKFSREKKEDLDHLLSDLGEKLNSHSRILDAIGQWNPQRFIVLLPGTRLEGAVVVARKFQTILKNSLFRIGSQDMAVSMSFGMCQYPIGTATELEVRLKQAIENTEHQLDQAVRGGTNQICFAPVESG
;
A
#
# COMPACT_ATOMS: atom_id res chain seq x y z
N MET A 1 -15.93 24.49 -22.96
CA MET A 1 -14.60 24.98 -23.37
C MET A 1 -13.61 24.42 -22.38
N ASP A 2 -12.80 23.47 -22.86
CA ASP A 2 -11.71 22.70 -22.26
C ASP A 2 -11.53 22.72 -20.73
N GLY A 3 -12.03 21.66 -20.10
CA GLY A 3 -11.45 21.15 -18.86
C GLY A 3 -10.14 20.46 -19.18
N GLY A 4 -9.04 21.18 -19.06
CA GLY A 4 -7.69 20.70 -19.40
C GLY A 4 -7.33 19.39 -18.68
N MET A 5 -7.40 18.28 -19.43
CA MET A 5 -6.55 17.12 -19.18
C MET A 5 -5.11 17.59 -19.35
N LYS A 6 -4.32 17.51 -18.28
CA LYS A 6 -2.87 17.68 -18.37
C LYS A 6 -2.35 16.63 -19.36
N SER A 7 -1.60 17.07 -20.37
CA SER A 7 -0.98 16.20 -21.37
C SER A 7 -0.20 15.07 -20.70
N HIS A 8 -0.38 13.82 -21.15
CA HIS A 8 0.36 12.63 -20.70
C HIS A 8 1.81 12.59 -21.21
N PHE A 9 2.31 13.70 -21.75
CA PHE A 9 3.59 13.88 -22.40
C PHE A 9 4.73 13.28 -21.57
N GLY A 10 5.29 12.16 -22.03
CA GLY A 10 6.49 11.54 -21.46
C GLY A 10 6.29 10.43 -20.43
N MET A 11 5.07 9.90 -20.25
CA MET A 11 4.89 8.65 -19.48
C MET A 11 5.25 7.43 -20.33
N ASN A 12 6.03 6.52 -19.75
CA ASN A 12 6.59 5.37 -20.45
C ASN A 12 5.75 4.11 -20.19
N ILE A 13 5.30 3.42 -21.23
CA ILE A 13 4.58 2.14 -21.11
C ILE A 13 5.42 1.04 -21.74
N LEU A 14 5.64 -0.05 -21.00
CA LEU A 14 6.27 -1.26 -21.51
C LEU A 14 5.20 -2.28 -21.91
N ILE A 15 5.21 -2.72 -23.16
CA ILE A 15 4.37 -3.79 -23.68
C ILE A 15 5.18 -5.07 -23.78
N VAL A 16 4.66 -6.16 -23.22
CA VAL A 16 5.27 -7.49 -23.26
C VAL A 16 4.24 -8.47 -23.80
N ASP A 17 4.34 -8.82 -25.09
CA ASP A 17 3.42 -9.73 -25.78
C ASP A 17 4.22 -10.42 -26.90
N ASP A 18 4.16 -11.75 -26.98
CA ASP A 18 4.92 -12.53 -27.96
C ASP A 18 4.35 -12.44 -29.38
N ILE A 19 3.11 -11.95 -29.53
CA ILE A 19 2.44 -11.76 -30.83
C ILE A 19 2.68 -10.32 -31.33
N PRO A 20 3.46 -10.11 -32.42
CA PRO A 20 3.81 -8.77 -32.88
C PRO A 20 2.61 -7.88 -33.24
N SER A 21 1.54 -8.46 -33.77
CA SER A 21 0.33 -7.70 -34.12
C SER A 21 -0.36 -7.11 -32.88
N ASN A 22 -0.27 -7.77 -31.72
CA ASN A 22 -0.83 -7.22 -30.48
C ASN A 22 -0.03 -5.99 -30.04
N ILE A 23 1.30 -6.06 -30.12
CA ILE A 23 2.19 -4.92 -29.84
C ILE A 23 1.83 -3.74 -30.75
N ASP A 24 1.71 -3.97 -32.06
CA ASP A 24 1.46 -2.90 -33.03
C ASP A 24 0.09 -2.24 -32.81
N ILE A 25 -0.94 -3.03 -32.49
CA ILE A 25 -2.28 -2.51 -32.17
C ILE A 25 -2.24 -1.64 -30.91
N LEU A 26 -1.67 -2.15 -29.81
CA LEU A 26 -1.59 -1.42 -28.55
C LEU A 26 -0.74 -0.16 -28.67
N ARG A 27 0.38 -0.23 -29.39
CA ARG A 27 1.22 0.93 -29.71
C ARG A 27 0.41 1.99 -30.46
N GLY A 28 -0.30 1.60 -31.52
CA GLY A 28 -1.12 2.54 -32.30
C GLY A 28 -2.30 3.14 -31.53
N MET A 29 -2.78 2.48 -30.46
CA MET A 29 -3.79 3.04 -29.56
C MET A 29 -3.18 4.05 -28.57
N LEU A 30 -2.02 3.73 -27.99
CA LEU A 30 -1.43 4.49 -26.88
C LEU A 30 -0.59 5.69 -27.35
N GLU A 31 0.15 5.57 -28.45
CA GLU A 31 0.97 6.68 -28.97
C GLU A 31 0.13 7.89 -29.41
N LYS A 32 -1.15 7.66 -29.77
CA LYS A 32 -2.11 8.74 -30.08
C LYS A 32 -2.43 9.63 -28.89
N GLU A 33 -2.21 9.13 -27.67
CA GLU A 33 -2.42 9.84 -26.40
C GLU A 33 -1.08 10.32 -25.80
N ASP A 34 -0.04 10.47 -26.62
CA ASP A 34 1.31 10.95 -26.26
C ASP A 34 2.09 10.06 -25.26
N TYR A 35 1.71 8.79 -25.11
CA TYR A 35 2.50 7.81 -24.35
C TYR A 35 3.74 7.36 -25.14
N VAL A 36 4.86 7.19 -24.43
CA VAL A 36 6.10 6.64 -25.00
C VAL A 36 6.11 5.13 -24.82
N ILE A 37 6.17 4.38 -25.92
CA ILE A 37 6.02 2.92 -25.89
C ILE A 37 7.36 2.22 -26.06
N PHE A 38 7.69 1.36 -25.10
CA PHE A 38 8.72 0.33 -25.22
C PHE A 38 8.04 -1.01 -25.39
N ALA A 39 8.62 -1.92 -26.18
CA ALA A 39 8.03 -3.24 -26.35
C ALA A 39 9.10 -4.33 -26.44
N THR A 40 8.77 -5.51 -25.94
CA THR A 40 9.54 -6.73 -26.14
C THR A 40 8.59 -7.89 -26.40
N SER A 41 8.97 -8.78 -27.31
CA SER A 41 8.23 -10.03 -27.58
C SER A 41 8.69 -11.20 -26.70
N ALA A 42 9.65 -10.95 -25.80
CA ALA A 42 10.25 -11.99 -24.97
C ALA A 42 10.21 -11.58 -23.50
N GLY A 43 9.48 -12.36 -22.69
CA GLY A 43 9.31 -12.11 -21.26
C GLY A 43 10.63 -12.17 -20.48
N ASN A 44 11.55 -13.06 -20.88
CA ASN A 44 12.88 -13.20 -20.28
C ASN A 44 13.78 -11.94 -20.43
N ARG A 45 13.45 -11.01 -21.33
CA ARG A 45 14.17 -9.74 -21.49
C ARG A 45 13.66 -8.64 -20.56
N VAL A 46 12.51 -8.81 -19.93
CA VAL A 46 11.89 -7.79 -19.07
C VAL A 46 12.84 -7.34 -17.95
N PRO A 47 13.51 -8.22 -17.19
CA PRO A 47 14.46 -7.79 -16.15
C PRO A 47 15.61 -6.94 -16.70
N GLU A 48 16.14 -7.28 -17.88
CA GLU A 48 17.20 -6.50 -18.52
C GLU A 48 16.71 -5.11 -18.93
N ILE A 49 15.52 -5.02 -19.52
CA ILE A 49 14.91 -3.73 -19.90
C ILE A 49 14.72 -2.85 -18.66
N LEU A 50 14.13 -3.40 -17.59
CA LEU A 50 13.88 -2.68 -16.34
C LEU A 50 15.15 -2.24 -15.63
N SER A 51 16.28 -2.93 -15.84
CA SER A 51 17.59 -2.50 -15.33
C SER A 51 18.12 -1.22 -15.98
N ARG A 52 17.67 -0.92 -17.21
CA ARG A 52 18.12 0.24 -18.00
C ARG A 52 17.15 1.41 -17.87
N SER A 53 15.85 1.14 -17.88
CA SER A 53 14.80 2.16 -17.80
C SER A 53 13.54 1.59 -17.16
N LEU A 54 12.96 2.33 -16.21
CA LEU A 54 11.73 1.95 -15.54
C LEU A 54 10.52 2.57 -16.26
N PRO A 55 9.54 1.78 -16.71
CA PRO A 55 8.27 2.28 -17.21
C PRO A 55 7.36 2.73 -16.06
N ASP A 56 6.39 3.57 -16.39
CA ASP A 56 5.31 3.96 -15.48
C ASP A 56 4.19 2.92 -15.44
N LEU A 57 4.05 2.10 -16.48
CA LEU A 57 3.05 1.03 -16.59
C LEU A 57 3.60 -0.14 -17.42
N ILE A 58 3.27 -1.38 -17.03
CA ILE A 58 3.55 -2.57 -17.83
C ILE A 58 2.22 -3.18 -18.31
N LEU A 59 2.10 -3.41 -19.62
CA LEU A 59 1.08 -4.25 -20.23
C LEU A 59 1.72 -5.61 -20.51
N LEU A 60 1.27 -6.65 -19.80
CA LEU A 60 1.90 -7.97 -19.82
C LEU A 60 0.93 -9.03 -20.31
N ASP A 61 1.23 -9.72 -21.40
CA ASP A 61 0.48 -10.91 -21.80
C ASP A 61 0.53 -11.96 -20.68
N ALA A 62 -0.63 -12.49 -20.31
CA ALA A 62 -0.72 -13.56 -19.33
C ALA A 62 -0.12 -14.89 -19.81
N HIS A 63 0.00 -15.09 -21.13
CA HIS A 63 0.46 -16.35 -21.71
C HIS A 63 1.60 -16.13 -22.71
N LEU A 64 2.78 -15.76 -22.21
CA LEU A 64 3.97 -15.63 -23.05
C LEU A 64 4.58 -17.00 -23.39
N GLU A 65 5.07 -17.17 -24.61
CA GLU A 65 5.89 -18.32 -24.95
C GLU A 65 7.20 -18.35 -24.13
N GLY A 66 7.45 -19.46 -23.47
CA GLY A 66 8.70 -19.72 -22.72
C GLY A 66 8.90 -18.91 -21.44
N THR A 67 7.90 -18.12 -21.01
CA THR A 67 7.95 -17.36 -19.75
C THR A 67 6.62 -17.45 -19.01
N ASP A 68 6.64 -17.83 -17.73
CA ASP A 68 5.46 -17.71 -16.86
C ASP A 68 5.28 -16.25 -16.43
N SER A 69 4.29 -15.58 -17.03
CA SER A 69 4.00 -14.17 -16.79
C SER A 69 3.55 -13.87 -15.36
N PHE A 70 2.86 -14.81 -14.70
CA PHE A 70 2.42 -14.63 -13.32
C PHE A 70 3.60 -14.73 -12.35
N GLU A 71 4.53 -15.64 -12.61
CA GLU A 71 5.78 -15.73 -11.84
C GLU A 71 6.67 -14.51 -12.07
N LEU A 72 6.80 -14.06 -13.32
CA LEU A 72 7.50 -12.81 -13.64
C LEU A 72 6.89 -11.64 -12.87
N SER A 73 5.56 -11.51 -12.85
CA SER A 73 4.87 -10.47 -12.08
C SER A 73 5.21 -10.55 -10.58
N ARG A 74 5.17 -11.74 -9.97
CA ARG A 74 5.56 -11.92 -8.56
C ARG A 74 7.00 -11.48 -8.30
N GLN A 75 7.93 -11.79 -9.20
CA GLN A 75 9.32 -11.36 -9.10
C GLN A 75 9.45 -9.83 -9.18
N LEU A 76 8.77 -9.20 -10.14
CA LEU A 76 8.75 -7.74 -10.26
C LEU A 76 8.13 -7.07 -9.03
N LYS A 77 7.09 -7.67 -8.45
CA LYS A 77 6.42 -7.15 -7.25
C LYS A 77 7.21 -7.34 -5.95
N SER A 78 8.10 -8.32 -5.89
CA SER A 78 8.97 -8.53 -4.73
C SER A 78 10.23 -7.66 -4.75
N ASN A 79 10.63 -7.11 -5.91
CA ASN A 79 11.77 -6.20 -6.03
C ASN A 79 11.36 -4.75 -5.67
N PRO A 80 11.96 -4.11 -4.66
CA PRO A 80 11.61 -2.75 -4.23
C PRO A 80 11.72 -1.67 -5.32
N VAL A 81 12.55 -1.89 -6.34
CA VAL A 81 12.73 -0.93 -7.45
C VAL A 81 11.54 -0.97 -8.42
N THR A 82 10.92 -2.14 -8.59
CA THR A 82 9.86 -2.38 -9.58
C THR A 82 8.49 -2.61 -8.96
N ALA A 83 8.41 -2.81 -7.63
CA ALA A 83 7.18 -3.15 -6.91
C ALA A 83 6.04 -2.14 -7.15
N ASP A 84 6.38 -0.86 -7.25
CA ASP A 84 5.44 0.26 -7.42
C ASP A 84 4.98 0.44 -8.88
N ILE A 85 5.51 -0.33 -9.85
CA ILE A 85 5.09 -0.24 -11.26
C ILE A 85 3.79 -1.04 -11.44
N PRO A 86 2.64 -0.42 -11.79
CA PRO A 86 1.42 -1.15 -12.07
C PRO A 86 1.61 -2.09 -13.26
N ILE A 87 1.05 -3.29 -13.16
CA ILE A 87 1.04 -4.31 -14.21
C ILE A 87 -0.42 -4.57 -14.58
N ILE A 88 -0.77 -4.37 -15.85
CA ILE A 88 -2.07 -4.76 -16.39
C ILE A 88 -1.88 -6.00 -17.25
N PHE A 89 -2.56 -7.09 -16.91
CA PHE A 89 -2.47 -8.32 -17.68
C PHE A 89 -3.32 -8.25 -18.95
N LEU A 90 -2.81 -8.81 -20.06
CA LEU A 90 -3.54 -8.95 -21.31
C LEU A 90 -4.02 -10.40 -21.43
N LEU A 91 -5.34 -10.58 -21.41
CA LEU A 91 -5.95 -11.90 -21.34
C LEU A 91 -6.55 -12.32 -22.69
N GLY A 92 -6.17 -13.51 -23.16
CA GLY A 92 -6.78 -14.13 -24.35
C GLY A 92 -8.14 -14.77 -24.06
N GLN A 93 -8.32 -15.30 -22.85
CA GLN A 93 -9.57 -15.86 -22.36
C GLN A 93 -9.91 -15.20 -21.00
N THR A 94 -11.19 -15.23 -20.62
CA THR A 94 -11.65 -14.55 -19.41
C THR A 94 -12.33 -15.56 -18.50
N SER A 95 -11.55 -16.52 -18.02
CA SER A 95 -11.98 -17.40 -16.94
C SER A 95 -11.81 -16.72 -15.58
N ILE A 96 -12.62 -17.12 -14.60
CA ILE A 96 -12.50 -16.62 -13.21
C ILE A 96 -11.10 -16.95 -12.66
N GLU A 97 -10.58 -18.13 -12.98
CA GLU A 97 -9.26 -18.59 -12.53
C GLU A 97 -8.13 -17.73 -13.09
N GLU A 98 -8.16 -17.34 -14.36
CA GLU A 98 -7.17 -16.43 -14.95
C GLU A 98 -7.18 -15.05 -14.28
N ILE A 99 -8.38 -14.50 -14.02
CA ILE A 99 -8.52 -13.22 -13.34
C ILE A 99 -7.95 -13.31 -11.92
N ASP A 100 -8.27 -14.37 -11.18
CA ASP A 100 -7.73 -14.58 -9.84
C ASP A 100 -6.20 -14.68 -9.86
N ASN A 101 -5.63 -15.41 -10.82
CA ASN A 101 -4.18 -15.52 -11.00
C ASN A 101 -3.53 -14.16 -11.32
N CYS A 102 -4.18 -13.30 -12.11
CA CYS A 102 -3.70 -11.93 -12.35
C CYS A 102 -3.55 -11.15 -11.04
N TYR A 103 -4.58 -11.15 -10.20
CA TYR A 103 -4.53 -10.39 -8.94
C TYR A 103 -3.59 -11.02 -7.90
N LEU A 104 -3.60 -12.34 -7.76
CA LEU A 104 -2.74 -13.05 -6.81
C LEU A 104 -1.25 -12.92 -7.14
N SER A 105 -0.90 -12.74 -8.41
CA SER A 105 0.47 -12.46 -8.86
C SER A 105 0.86 -10.99 -8.78
N GLY A 106 -0.03 -10.13 -8.27
CA GLY A 106 0.22 -8.71 -8.07
C GLY A 106 -0.12 -7.81 -9.27
N GLY A 107 -0.91 -8.31 -10.21
CA GLY A 107 -1.56 -7.50 -11.25
C GLY A 107 -2.43 -6.41 -10.64
N ALA A 108 -2.34 -5.20 -11.20
CA ALA A 108 -3.14 -4.05 -10.79
C ALA A 108 -4.51 -4.03 -11.51
N ASP A 109 -4.58 -4.59 -12.72
CA ASP A 109 -5.79 -4.76 -13.52
C ASP A 109 -5.59 -5.80 -14.64
N TYR A 110 -6.60 -6.00 -15.47
CA TYR A 110 -6.51 -6.78 -16.71
C TYR A 110 -7.29 -6.14 -17.87
N ILE A 111 -6.90 -6.47 -19.10
CA ILE A 111 -7.57 -6.11 -20.36
C ILE A 111 -7.77 -7.40 -21.15
N THR A 112 -8.94 -7.59 -21.75
CA THR A 112 -9.23 -8.76 -22.57
C THR A 112 -8.92 -8.51 -24.06
N LYS A 113 -8.48 -9.56 -24.75
CA LYS A 113 -8.32 -9.60 -26.21
C LYS A 113 -9.67 -10.01 -26.84
N PRO A 114 -10.09 -9.44 -27.99
CA PRO A 114 -9.41 -8.42 -28.77
C PRO A 114 -9.52 -7.02 -28.15
N PHE A 115 -8.46 -6.22 -28.29
CA PHE A 115 -8.35 -4.92 -27.63
C PHE A 115 -9.36 -3.90 -28.16
N ARG A 116 -10.01 -3.20 -27.23
CA ARG A 116 -10.86 -2.03 -27.51
C ARG A 116 -10.13 -0.78 -27.05
N GLN A 117 -9.92 0.19 -27.95
CA GLN A 117 -9.15 1.40 -27.65
C GLN A 117 -9.63 2.10 -26.38
N ASP A 118 -10.93 2.34 -26.24
CA ASP A 118 -11.50 3.02 -25.06
C ASP A 118 -11.20 2.29 -23.75
N GLU A 119 -11.20 0.95 -23.76
CA GLU A 119 -10.90 0.15 -22.57
C GLU A 119 -9.41 0.22 -22.21
N VAL A 120 -8.52 0.06 -23.20
CA VAL A 120 -7.07 0.15 -22.99
C VAL A 120 -6.71 1.50 -22.40
N LEU A 121 -7.23 2.58 -23.00
CA LEU A 121 -6.95 3.95 -22.56
C LEU A 121 -7.49 4.20 -21.15
N ALA A 122 -8.75 3.84 -20.88
CA ALA A 122 -9.36 4.08 -19.57
C ALA A 122 -8.61 3.36 -18.45
N ARG A 123 -8.23 2.09 -18.64
CA ARG A 123 -7.52 1.31 -17.63
C ARG A 123 -6.07 1.79 -17.45
N ALA A 124 -5.37 2.06 -18.54
CA ALA A 124 -4.01 2.61 -18.47
C ALA A 124 -3.99 3.97 -17.74
N GLN A 125 -4.86 4.91 -18.13
CA GLN A 125 -4.98 6.23 -17.50
C GLN A 125 -5.32 6.12 -16.01
N ASN A 126 -6.22 5.22 -15.63
CA ASN A 126 -6.60 5.03 -14.23
C ASN A 126 -5.41 4.54 -13.39
N GLN A 127 -4.67 3.54 -13.86
CA GLN A 127 -3.52 3.00 -13.14
C GLN A 127 -2.37 4.02 -13.04
N LEU A 128 -2.09 4.75 -14.13
CA LEU A 128 -1.10 5.82 -14.12
C LEU A 128 -1.49 6.95 -13.16
N ARG A 129 -2.77 7.34 -13.11
CA ARG A 129 -3.28 8.35 -12.17
C ARG A 129 -3.13 7.87 -10.72
N ILE A 130 -3.47 6.62 -10.42
CA ILE A 130 -3.29 6.04 -9.08
C ILE A 130 -1.81 6.08 -8.68
N GLN A 131 -0.90 5.67 -9.58
CA GLN A 131 0.54 5.70 -9.34
C GLN A 131 1.05 7.13 -9.10
N GLN A 132 0.59 8.11 -9.89
CA GLN A 132 0.98 9.51 -9.71
C GLN A 132 0.55 10.04 -8.34
N LEU A 133 -0.70 9.81 -7.93
CA LEU A 133 -1.21 10.22 -6.62
C LEU A 133 -0.41 9.56 -5.47
N GLN A 134 0.01 8.31 -5.64
CA GLN A 134 0.87 7.63 -4.68
C GLN A 134 2.27 8.27 -4.58
N ARG A 135 2.88 8.61 -5.72
CA ARG A 135 4.19 9.31 -5.77
C ARG A 135 4.10 10.70 -5.11
N GLU A 136 3.05 11.46 -5.43
CA GLU A 136 2.78 12.77 -4.83
C GLU A 136 2.63 12.68 -3.31
N LYS A 137 1.86 11.70 -2.81
CA LYS A 137 1.72 11.45 -1.37
C LYS A 137 3.08 11.14 -0.72
N LYS A 138 3.89 10.27 -1.31
CA LYS A 138 5.21 9.89 -0.79
C LYS A 138 6.16 11.08 -0.69
N LEU A 139 6.12 11.97 -1.69
CA LEU A 139 6.89 13.22 -1.69
C LEU A 139 6.38 14.18 -0.60
N LEU A 140 5.07 14.37 -0.48
CA LEU A 140 4.48 15.20 0.57
C LEU A 140 4.89 14.73 1.96
N ILE A 141 4.82 13.42 2.22
CA ILE A 141 5.27 12.80 3.47
C ILE A 141 6.75 13.12 3.73
N LYS A 142 7.61 12.97 2.71
CA LYS A 142 9.04 13.26 2.80
C LYS A 142 9.31 14.73 3.12
N GLU A 143 8.62 15.66 2.44
CA GLU A 143 8.76 17.10 2.67
C GLU A 143 8.28 17.51 4.05
N MET A 144 7.12 17.02 4.48
CA MET A 144 6.58 17.31 5.82
C MET A 144 7.49 16.73 6.90
N SER A 145 8.05 15.53 6.70
CA SER A 145 9.04 14.93 7.61
C SER A 145 10.28 15.81 7.79
N GLN A 146 10.73 16.47 6.71
CA GLN A 146 11.89 17.38 6.77
C GLN A 146 11.55 18.70 7.46
N LYS A 147 10.37 19.28 7.17
CA LYS A 147 9.91 20.53 7.79
C LYS A 147 9.71 20.42 9.30
N LEU A 148 9.20 19.28 9.76
CA LEU A 148 8.89 19.05 11.18
C LEU A 148 10.13 18.71 12.03
N GLY A 149 11.33 18.59 11.43
CA GLY A 149 12.55 18.28 12.19
C GLY A 149 12.51 16.96 12.95
N ALA A 150 11.65 16.03 12.52
CA ALA A 150 11.31 14.82 13.26
C ALA A 150 12.54 13.96 13.56
N LYS A 151 12.71 13.59 14.84
CA LYS A 151 13.61 12.51 15.25
C LYS A 151 13.11 11.22 14.60
N ARG A 152 13.89 10.68 13.68
CA ARG A 152 13.51 9.51 12.89
C ARG A 152 13.81 8.25 13.67
N THR A 153 12.78 7.48 13.99
CA THR A 153 12.90 6.02 14.03
C THR A 153 12.74 5.56 12.58
N PRO A 154 13.76 4.98 11.93
CA PRO A 154 13.62 4.47 10.57
C PRO A 154 12.43 3.53 10.45
N GLY A 155 11.72 3.59 9.32
CA GLY A 155 10.51 2.77 9.13
C GLY A 155 9.29 3.20 9.93
N VAL A 156 9.27 4.36 10.60
CA VAL A 156 8.06 4.86 11.29
C VAL A 156 7.91 6.37 11.12
N LEU A 157 6.67 6.83 10.89
CA LEU A 157 6.36 8.25 10.84
C LEU A 157 6.33 8.86 12.24
N ASP A 158 6.79 10.11 12.32
CA ASP A 158 6.59 10.92 13.51
C ASP A 158 5.10 11.19 13.77
N ARG A 159 4.75 11.37 15.05
CA ARG A 159 3.37 11.57 15.48
C ARG A 159 2.72 12.77 14.81
N ASP A 160 3.42 13.90 14.69
CA ASP A 160 2.86 15.13 14.14
C ASP A 160 2.57 14.95 12.64
N LEU A 161 3.50 14.32 11.92
CA LEU A 161 3.30 14.00 10.51
C LEU A 161 2.12 13.05 10.28
N LEU A 162 2.01 12.02 11.11
CA LEU A 162 0.90 11.09 11.01
C LEU A 162 -0.44 11.79 11.30
N LEU A 163 -0.51 12.64 12.32
CA LEU A 163 -1.73 13.40 12.64
C LEU A 163 -2.12 14.32 11.49
N GLU A 164 -1.16 14.92 10.80
CA GLU A 164 -1.42 15.67 9.56
C GLU A 164 -2.00 14.76 8.47
N LEU A 165 -1.38 13.61 8.16
CA LEU A 165 -1.92 12.67 7.17
C LEU A 165 -3.34 12.18 7.52
N TYR A 166 -3.59 11.94 8.81
CA TYR A 166 -4.90 11.57 9.33
C TYR A 166 -5.94 12.67 9.09
N ARG A 167 -5.56 13.93 9.31
CA ARG A 167 -6.39 15.10 9.02
C ARG A 167 -6.71 15.21 7.53
N TRP A 168 -5.71 15.02 6.66
CA TRP A 168 -5.91 14.97 5.20
C TRP A 168 -6.89 13.88 4.78
N GLU A 169 -6.81 12.71 5.38
CA GLU A 169 -7.77 11.62 5.13
C GLU A 169 -9.19 11.96 5.58
N GLY A 170 -9.35 12.68 6.70
CA GLY A 170 -10.64 13.21 7.12
C GLY A 170 -11.24 14.20 6.12
N ILE A 171 -10.42 15.11 5.56
CA ILE A 171 -10.84 16.04 4.50
C ILE A 171 -11.20 15.28 3.22
N ARG A 172 -10.40 14.26 2.84
CA ARG A 172 -10.69 13.39 1.69
C ARG A 172 -12.03 12.69 1.86
N TYR A 173 -12.29 12.13 3.05
CA TYR A 173 -13.54 11.46 3.36
C TYR A 173 -14.74 12.40 3.19
N GLN A 174 -14.67 13.65 3.69
CA GLN A 174 -15.76 14.62 3.52
C GLN A 174 -16.15 14.86 2.06
N ARG A 175 -15.19 14.79 1.13
CA ARG A 175 -15.40 15.04 -0.31
C ARG A 175 -15.86 13.82 -1.08
N ILE A 176 -15.27 12.66 -0.82
CA ILE A 176 -15.40 11.45 -1.65
C ILE A 176 -16.26 10.37 -0.97
N GLN A 177 -16.49 10.49 0.34
CA GLN A 177 -17.27 9.54 1.16
C GLN A 177 -16.72 8.10 1.14
N VAL A 178 -15.44 7.95 0.82
CA VAL A 178 -14.74 6.64 0.84
C VAL A 178 -14.13 6.42 2.22
N PRO A 179 -14.61 5.42 3.00
CA PRO A 179 -14.22 5.22 4.39
C PRO A 179 -12.74 4.88 4.54
N PHE A 180 -12.23 5.09 5.75
CA PHE A 180 -10.88 4.72 6.14
C PHE A 180 -10.87 4.29 7.60
N THR A 181 -9.87 3.51 7.98
CA THR A 181 -9.78 2.94 9.33
C THR A 181 -8.51 3.41 10.02
N LEU A 182 -8.65 3.73 11.31
CA LEU A 182 -7.55 4.00 12.20
C LEU A 182 -7.33 2.78 13.09
N MET A 183 -6.12 2.24 13.08
CA MET A 183 -5.70 1.12 13.91
C MET A 183 -4.58 1.58 14.84
N MET A 184 -4.55 1.09 16.07
CA MET A 184 -3.41 1.20 16.96
C MET A 184 -2.95 -0.19 17.36
N GLY A 185 -1.63 -0.40 17.38
CA GLY A 185 -0.99 -1.63 17.84
C GLY A 185 -0.22 -1.38 19.12
N HIS A 186 -0.27 -2.32 20.06
CA HIS A 186 0.53 -2.35 21.27
C HIS A 186 1.47 -3.54 21.22
N ILE A 187 2.76 -3.34 21.52
CA ILE A 187 3.72 -4.42 21.69
C ILE A 187 3.39 -5.18 22.97
N ASP A 188 3.07 -6.46 22.86
CA ASP A 188 2.66 -7.28 23.99
C ASP A 188 3.83 -7.51 24.98
N GLU A 189 3.48 -7.69 26.26
CA GLU A 189 4.42 -7.99 27.35
C GLU A 189 5.53 -6.93 27.49
N TRP A 190 5.28 -5.67 27.07
CA TRP A 190 6.32 -4.65 27.01
C TRP A 190 7.07 -4.47 28.33
N GLN A 191 6.33 -4.38 29.43
CA GLN A 191 6.92 -4.17 30.75
C GLN A 191 7.79 -5.36 31.20
N GLU A 192 7.40 -6.58 30.84
CA GLU A 192 8.09 -7.81 31.24
C GLU A 192 9.35 -8.04 30.40
N LYS A 193 9.27 -7.79 29.09
CA LYS A 193 10.35 -8.06 28.15
C LYS A 193 11.36 -6.92 28.03
N PHE A 194 10.94 -5.66 28.21
CA PHE A 194 11.74 -4.51 27.76
C PHE A 194 12.07 -3.49 28.86
N SER A 195 11.57 -3.65 30.09
CA SER A 195 11.80 -2.66 31.17
C SER A 195 13.25 -2.51 31.61
N ARG A 196 14.12 -3.48 31.30
CA ARG A 196 15.55 -3.47 31.66
C ARG A 196 16.47 -3.18 30.48
N GLU A 197 15.91 -3.12 29.28
CA GLU A 197 16.68 -2.90 28.06
C GLU A 197 17.15 -1.46 27.95
N LYS A 198 18.30 -1.25 27.31
CA LYS A 198 18.81 0.09 27.08
C LYS A 198 17.97 0.78 26.02
N LYS A 199 17.93 2.11 26.10
CA LYS A 199 17.16 2.91 25.16
C LYS A 199 17.60 2.66 23.72
N GLU A 200 18.89 2.52 23.46
CA GLU A 200 19.40 2.27 22.10
C GLU A 200 18.89 0.95 21.53
N ASP A 201 18.83 -0.12 22.35
CA ASP A 201 18.33 -1.42 21.94
C ASP A 201 16.81 -1.38 21.63
N LEU A 202 16.05 -0.58 22.39
CA LEU A 202 14.62 -0.36 22.15
C LEU A 202 14.37 0.49 20.90
N ASP A 203 15.17 1.53 20.67
CA ASP A 203 15.08 2.35 19.46
C ASP A 203 15.37 1.50 18.20
N HIS A 204 16.32 0.55 18.28
CA HIS A 204 16.59 -0.42 17.22
C HIS A 204 15.41 -1.38 17.00
N LEU A 205 14.86 -1.97 18.07
CA LEU A 205 13.67 -2.83 17.97
C LEU A 205 12.51 -2.11 17.29
N LEU A 206 12.24 -0.86 17.68
CA LEU A 206 11.14 -0.07 17.14
C LEU A 206 11.34 0.28 15.66
N SER A 207 12.58 0.50 15.26
CA SER A 207 12.97 0.67 13.86
C SER A 207 12.68 -0.59 13.04
N ASP A 208 13.17 -1.75 13.50
CA ASP A 208 12.98 -3.03 12.80
C ASP A 208 11.50 -3.41 12.71
N LEU A 209 10.74 -3.20 13.78
CA LEU A 209 9.28 -3.36 13.79
C LEU A 209 8.62 -2.47 12.75
N GLY A 210 8.98 -1.18 12.72
CA GLY A 210 8.47 -0.20 11.76
C GLY A 210 8.70 -0.61 10.31
N GLU A 211 9.94 -0.97 9.96
CA GLU A 211 10.32 -1.45 8.63
C GLU A 211 9.59 -2.74 8.25
N LYS A 212 9.43 -3.67 9.20
CA LYS A 212 8.72 -4.92 8.98
C LYS A 212 7.24 -4.69 8.69
N LEU A 213 6.58 -3.81 9.44
CA LEU A 213 5.18 -3.47 9.18
C LEU A 213 5.01 -2.71 7.86
N ASN A 214 5.90 -1.75 7.56
CA ASN A 214 5.83 -0.97 6.32
C ASN A 214 6.06 -1.81 5.06
N SER A 215 7.01 -2.75 5.07
CA SER A 215 7.25 -3.67 3.94
C SER A 215 6.07 -4.57 3.61
N HIS A 216 5.10 -4.68 4.52
CA HIS A 216 3.85 -5.44 4.32
C HIS A 216 2.62 -4.53 4.30
N SER A 217 2.79 -3.22 4.13
CA SER A 217 1.70 -2.25 4.04
C SER A 217 1.55 -1.74 2.61
N ARG A 218 0.37 -1.21 2.25
CA ARG A 218 0.22 -0.52 0.96
C ARG A 218 0.95 0.80 1.02
N ILE A 219 1.37 1.32 -0.12
CA ILE A 219 2.01 2.65 -0.26
C ILE A 219 1.14 3.76 0.36
N LEU A 220 -0.19 3.60 0.32
CA LEU A 220 -1.12 4.56 0.90
C LEU A 220 -1.30 4.39 2.41
N ASP A 221 -0.96 3.25 3.00
CA ASP A 221 -1.02 3.08 4.44
C ASP A 221 0.10 3.91 5.09
N ALA A 222 -0.14 4.42 6.29
CA ALA A 222 0.83 5.22 7.01
C ALA A 222 0.98 4.68 8.44
N ILE A 223 2.21 4.38 8.83
CA ILE A 223 2.53 3.82 10.15
C ILE A 223 3.33 4.86 10.92
N GLY A 224 2.85 5.23 12.10
CA GLY A 224 3.48 6.18 13.00
C GLY A 224 3.70 5.61 14.38
N GLN A 225 4.67 6.17 15.10
CA GLN A 225 4.97 5.81 16.48
C GLN A 225 4.11 6.71 17.38
N TRP A 226 3.20 6.11 18.15
CA TRP A 226 2.38 6.87 19.10
C TRP A 226 3.13 7.13 20.40
N ASN A 227 3.81 6.10 20.89
CA ASN A 227 4.72 6.13 22.04
C ASN A 227 5.66 4.90 21.97
N PRO A 228 6.60 4.69 22.92
CA PRO A 228 7.53 3.56 22.87
C PRO A 228 6.88 2.17 22.77
N GLN A 229 5.63 2.02 23.19
CA GLN A 229 4.94 0.72 23.24
C GLN A 229 3.82 0.60 22.20
N ARG A 230 3.50 1.69 21.49
CA ARG A 230 2.30 1.79 20.65
C ARG A 230 2.62 2.39 19.29
N PHE A 231 2.10 1.73 18.27
CA PHE A 231 2.04 2.20 16.90
C PHE A 231 0.63 2.61 16.55
N ILE A 232 0.52 3.46 15.55
CA ILE A 232 -0.74 3.88 14.95
C ILE A 232 -0.61 3.73 13.44
N VAL A 233 -1.64 3.14 12.84
CA VAL A 233 -1.68 2.75 11.45
C VAL A 233 -2.94 3.35 10.83
N LEU A 234 -2.71 4.25 9.88
CA LEU A 234 -3.75 4.86 9.07
C LEU A 234 -3.94 4.03 7.79
N LEU A 235 -5.16 3.57 7.56
CA LEU A 235 -5.54 2.72 6.42
C LEU A 235 -6.56 3.44 5.52
N PRO A 236 -6.11 4.32 4.59
CA PRO A 236 -6.98 4.99 3.63
C PRO A 236 -7.81 4.00 2.80
N GLY A 237 -9.04 4.37 2.46
CA GLY A 237 -9.91 3.56 1.60
C GLY A 237 -10.27 2.18 2.15
N THR A 238 -10.08 1.95 3.46
CA THR A 238 -10.18 0.63 4.07
C THR A 238 -11.28 0.63 5.12
N ARG A 239 -12.23 -0.28 4.92
CA ARG A 239 -13.26 -0.58 5.91
C ARG A 239 -12.71 -1.45 7.04
N LEU A 240 -13.48 -1.54 8.12
CA LEU A 240 -13.09 -2.27 9.33
C LEU A 240 -12.69 -3.73 9.05
N GLU A 241 -13.40 -4.43 8.17
CA GLU A 241 -13.11 -5.83 7.83
C GLU A 241 -11.74 -5.97 7.16
N GLY A 242 -11.40 -5.03 6.26
CA GLY A 242 -10.09 -4.97 5.63
C GLY A 242 -8.98 -4.65 6.63
N ALA A 243 -9.26 -3.79 7.61
CA ALA A 243 -8.31 -3.49 8.68
C ALA A 243 -8.03 -4.70 9.57
N VAL A 244 -9.04 -5.53 9.87
CA VAL A 244 -8.85 -6.79 10.60
C VAL A 244 -7.94 -7.75 9.82
N VAL A 245 -8.08 -7.82 8.49
CA VAL A 245 -7.18 -8.63 7.65
C VAL A 245 -5.74 -8.12 7.74
N VAL A 246 -5.54 -6.79 7.69
CA VAL A 246 -4.21 -6.17 7.86
C VAL A 246 -3.62 -6.47 9.24
N ALA A 247 -4.41 -6.34 10.31
CA ALA A 247 -3.97 -6.64 11.67
C ALA A 247 -3.55 -8.12 11.83
N ARG A 248 -4.35 -9.06 11.32
CA ARG A 248 -4.00 -10.49 11.32
C ARG A 248 -2.72 -10.77 10.55
N LYS A 249 -2.55 -10.13 9.39
CA LYS A 249 -1.32 -10.21 8.60
C LYS A 249 -0.12 -9.74 9.42
N PHE A 250 -0.22 -8.59 10.09
CA PHE A 250 0.84 -8.11 10.98
C PHE A 250 1.13 -9.09 12.11
N GLN A 251 0.12 -9.62 12.80
CA GLN A 251 0.33 -10.64 13.84
C GLN A 251 1.10 -11.86 13.31
N THR A 252 0.72 -12.39 12.14
CA THR A 252 1.41 -13.52 11.51
C THR A 252 2.87 -13.19 11.19
N ILE A 253 3.12 -12.01 10.61
CA ILE A 253 4.47 -11.60 10.22
C ILE A 253 5.36 -11.42 11.46
N LEU A 254 4.85 -10.74 12.48
CA LEU A 254 5.59 -10.47 13.72
C LEU A 254 5.92 -11.76 14.47
N LYS A 255 4.94 -12.66 14.59
CA LYS A 255 5.13 -13.98 15.23
C LYS A 255 6.17 -14.85 14.51
N ASN A 256 6.26 -14.73 13.19
CA ASN A 256 7.20 -15.50 12.36
C ASN A 256 8.54 -14.78 12.12
N SER A 257 8.77 -13.65 12.78
CA SER A 257 10.01 -12.89 12.68
C SER A 257 10.75 -12.89 14.01
N LEU A 258 12.08 -12.87 13.93
CA LEU A 258 12.95 -12.63 15.09
C LEU A 258 13.48 -11.21 15.02
N PHE A 259 13.45 -10.52 16.16
CA PHE A 259 13.93 -9.16 16.32
C PHE A 259 15.11 -9.14 17.27
N ARG A 260 16.13 -8.34 16.92
CA ARG A 260 17.35 -8.18 17.68
C ARG A 260 17.11 -7.20 18.84
N ILE A 261 17.36 -7.64 20.07
CA ILE A 261 17.19 -6.82 21.28
C ILE A 261 18.42 -7.03 22.17
N GLY A 262 19.29 -6.03 22.21
CA GLY A 262 20.61 -6.15 22.82
C GLY A 262 21.41 -7.29 22.21
N SER A 263 21.65 -8.34 23.01
CA SER A 263 22.39 -9.53 22.57
C SER A 263 21.51 -10.72 22.18
N GLN A 264 20.18 -10.61 22.27
CA GLN A 264 19.23 -11.70 22.06
C GLN A 264 18.37 -11.47 20.82
N ASP A 265 17.89 -12.57 20.23
CA ASP A 265 16.92 -12.55 19.15
C ASP A 265 15.62 -13.17 19.68
N MET A 266 14.51 -12.46 19.58
CA MET A 266 13.23 -12.95 20.07
C MET A 266 12.05 -12.56 19.18
N ALA A 267 11.01 -13.39 19.25
CA ALA A 267 9.73 -13.07 18.62
C ALA A 267 8.98 -12.02 19.45
N VAL A 268 8.31 -11.13 18.73
CA VAL A 268 7.45 -10.09 19.30
C VAL A 268 6.03 -10.31 18.79
N SER A 269 5.04 -10.09 19.65
CA SER A 269 3.63 -10.06 19.26
C SER A 269 3.04 -8.68 19.54
N MET A 270 1.94 -8.38 18.85
CA MET A 270 1.19 -7.14 19.06
C MET A 270 -0.31 -7.43 19.15
N SER A 271 -0.95 -6.70 20.06
CA SER A 271 -2.40 -6.59 20.13
C SER A 271 -2.87 -5.31 19.44
N PHE A 272 -4.03 -5.35 18.77
CA PHE A 272 -4.53 -4.26 17.95
C PHE A 272 -5.94 -3.81 18.37
N GLY A 273 -6.12 -2.50 18.47
CA GLY A 273 -7.41 -1.84 18.54
C GLY A 273 -7.68 -1.07 17.27
N MET A 274 -8.91 -1.06 16.76
CA MET A 274 -9.23 -0.29 15.55
C MET A 274 -10.65 0.26 15.55
N CYS A 275 -10.80 1.41 14.90
CA CYS A 275 -12.07 2.07 14.69
C CYS A 275 -12.13 2.60 13.25
N GLN A 276 -13.23 2.32 12.55
CA GLN A 276 -13.51 2.98 11.29
C GLN A 276 -13.86 4.44 11.56
N TYR A 277 -13.36 5.36 10.75
CA TYR A 277 -13.67 6.78 10.90
C TYR A 277 -15.20 7.01 10.91
N PRO A 278 -15.75 7.72 11.91
CA PRO A 278 -17.18 7.74 12.18
C PRO A 278 -18.00 8.37 11.04
N ILE A 279 -19.15 7.76 10.79
CA ILE A 279 -20.17 8.23 9.86
C ILE A 279 -21.11 9.14 10.66
N GLY A 280 -21.19 10.41 10.27
CA GLY A 280 -22.20 11.40 10.70
C GLY A 280 -22.64 11.46 12.17
N THR A 281 -22.11 12.41 12.95
CA THR A 281 -22.81 13.06 14.09
C THR A 281 -22.14 14.36 14.53
N ALA A 282 -20.80 14.47 14.43
CA ALA A 282 -20.09 15.74 14.64
C ALA A 282 -19.91 16.49 13.31
N THR A 283 -20.26 17.76 13.24
CA THR A 283 -20.11 18.60 12.03
C THR A 283 -18.64 18.97 11.80
N GLU A 284 -17.86 19.18 12.86
CA GLU A 284 -16.47 19.61 12.75
C GLU A 284 -15.48 18.45 12.54
N LEU A 285 -14.46 18.70 11.72
CA LEU A 285 -13.42 17.73 11.38
C LEU A 285 -12.62 17.31 12.62
N GLU A 286 -12.15 18.28 13.40
CA GLU A 286 -11.27 18.03 14.56
C GLU A 286 -11.94 17.18 15.64
N VAL A 287 -13.23 17.42 15.90
CA VAL A 287 -14.01 16.64 16.88
C VAL A 287 -14.09 15.18 16.44
N ARG A 288 -14.32 14.92 15.15
CA ARG A 288 -14.38 13.55 14.61
C ARG A 288 -13.04 12.84 14.65
N LEU A 289 -11.96 13.54 14.27
CA LEU A 289 -10.60 13.00 14.33
C LEU A 289 -10.25 12.60 15.78
N LYS A 290 -10.55 13.46 16.75
CA LYS A 290 -10.33 13.18 18.16
C LYS A 290 -11.16 11.98 18.65
N GLN A 291 -12.45 11.94 18.35
CA GLN A 291 -13.33 10.83 18.77
C GLN A 291 -12.87 9.48 18.22
N ALA A 292 -12.42 9.43 16.97
CA ALA A 292 -11.92 8.21 16.37
C ALA A 292 -10.60 7.73 17.00
N ILE A 293 -9.70 8.65 17.40
CA ILE A 293 -8.50 8.30 18.18
C ILE A 293 -8.91 7.69 19.54
N GLU A 294 -9.81 8.35 20.28
CA GLU A 294 -10.28 7.88 21.59
C GLU A 294 -10.96 6.50 21.50
N ASN A 295 -11.78 6.30 20.47
CA ASN A 295 -12.42 5.02 20.20
C ASN A 295 -11.39 3.93 19.88
N THR A 296 -10.40 4.23 19.03
CA THR A 296 -9.33 3.28 18.69
C THR A 296 -8.49 2.93 19.92
N GLU A 297 -8.15 3.89 20.78
CA GLU A 297 -7.45 3.65 22.05
C GLU A 297 -8.27 2.76 22.98
N HIS A 298 -9.57 3.03 23.14
CA HIS A 298 -10.45 2.20 23.94
C HIS A 298 -10.50 0.75 23.44
N GLN A 299 -10.57 0.53 22.12
CA GLN A 299 -10.51 -0.81 21.55
C GLN A 299 -9.15 -1.47 21.80
N LEU A 300 -8.05 -0.73 21.71
CA LEU A 300 -6.72 -1.28 21.99
C LEU A 300 -6.60 -1.71 23.45
N ASP A 301 -7.10 -0.89 24.38
CA ASP A 301 -7.09 -1.23 25.80
C ASP A 301 -7.91 -2.50 26.10
N GLN A 302 -9.02 -2.73 25.37
CA GLN A 302 -9.76 -4.00 25.44
C GLN A 302 -8.92 -5.18 24.93
N ALA A 303 -8.21 -5.01 23.81
CA ALA A 303 -7.35 -6.05 23.25
C ALA A 303 -6.24 -6.44 24.23
N VAL A 304 -5.55 -5.45 24.80
CA VAL A 304 -4.46 -5.65 25.78
C VAL A 304 -4.98 -6.33 27.06
N ARG A 305 -6.18 -5.98 27.53
CA ARG A 305 -6.81 -6.67 28.68
C ARG A 305 -7.20 -8.12 28.35
N GLY A 306 -7.46 -8.44 27.08
CA GLY A 306 -7.75 -9.77 26.60
C GLY A 306 -6.54 -10.71 26.53
N GLY A 307 -5.34 -10.21 26.84
CA GLY A 307 -4.08 -10.96 26.78
C GLY A 307 -3.20 -10.51 25.62
N THR A 308 -2.37 -11.41 25.11
CA THR A 308 -1.45 -11.13 23.99
C THR A 308 -2.09 -11.50 22.66
N ASN A 309 -1.59 -10.87 21.59
CA ASN A 309 -1.97 -11.15 20.22
C ASN A 309 -3.49 -11.06 19.97
N GLN A 310 -4.16 -10.08 20.60
CA GLN A 310 -5.60 -9.85 20.47
C GLN A 310 -5.93 -8.80 19.41
N ILE A 311 -7.14 -8.85 18.88
CA ILE A 311 -7.67 -7.80 17.98
C ILE A 311 -9.06 -7.41 18.50
N CYS A 312 -9.26 -6.13 18.81
CA CYS A 312 -10.55 -5.57 19.19
C CYS A 312 -10.93 -4.42 18.26
N PHE A 313 -12.23 -4.27 18.04
CA PHE A 313 -12.78 -3.22 17.19
C PHE A 313 -14.20 -2.87 17.58
N ALA A 314 -14.56 -1.61 17.39
CA ALA A 314 -15.94 -1.16 17.55
C ALA A 314 -16.75 -1.49 16.29
N PRO A 315 -17.94 -2.11 16.39
CA PRO A 315 -18.83 -2.25 15.25
C PRO A 315 -19.20 -0.86 14.69
N VAL A 316 -19.33 -0.76 13.38
CA VAL A 316 -19.80 0.47 12.73
C VAL A 316 -21.28 0.64 13.09
N GLU A 317 -21.63 1.72 13.79
CA GLU A 317 -23.04 2.05 14.01
C GLU A 317 -23.70 2.26 12.64
N SER A 318 -24.68 1.42 12.31
CA SER A 318 -25.51 1.57 11.13
C SER A 318 -26.35 2.84 11.30
N GLY A 319 -25.89 3.94 10.71
CA GLY A 319 -26.72 5.14 10.50
C GLY A 319 -27.81 4.90 9.46
#